data_AF-A0AAV1LD50-F1
#
_entry.id   AF-A0AAV1LD50-F1
#
_cell.length_a   1.000
_cell.length_b   1.000
_cell.length_c   1.000
_cell.angle_alpha   90.00
_cell.angle_beta   90.00
_cell.angle_gamma   90.00
#
_symmetry.space_group_name_H-M   'P 1'
#
loop_
_entity.id
_entity.type
_entity.pdbx_description
1 polymer ?
#
loop_
_entity_poly.entity_id
_entity_poly.type
_entity_poly.pdbx_seq_one_letter_code
_entity_poly.pdbx_strand_id
1 'polypeptide(L)'
;MSTMKFNDIEKTRFDIITSRYEKFLENMTDPQKEVVRVFDPLPKKNLEELELIREVTKELQQKKNDDMEKAAAQATNGEVQAEKKSPEQTETEPKAPEQTSK
;
A
#
# COMPACT_ATOMS: atom_id res chain seq x y z
N MET A 1 4.04 29.81 37.45
CA MET A 1 3.99 28.49 36.79
C MET A 1 3.07 28.63 35.59
N SER A 2 3.61 28.51 34.37
CA SER A 2 2.81 28.60 33.15
C SER A 2 2.24 27.22 32.83
N THR A 3 0.93 27.04 32.98
CA THR A 3 0.23 25.84 32.54
C THR A 3 0.05 25.94 31.03
N MET A 4 0.90 25.25 30.26
CA MET A 4 0.70 25.11 28.82
C MET A 4 -0.67 24.46 28.57
N LYS A 5 -1.56 25.22 27.93
CA LYS A 5 -2.91 24.80 27.55
C LYS A 5 -2.88 23.98 26.27
N PHE A 6 -2.60 22.68 26.38
CA PHE A 6 -2.66 21.78 25.23
C PHE A 6 -4.11 21.48 24.76
N ASN A 7 -5.12 21.71 25.61
CA ASN A 7 -6.49 21.28 25.34
C ASN A 7 -7.32 22.24 24.47
N ASP A 8 -7.03 23.55 24.47
CA ASP A 8 -7.89 24.54 23.80
C ASP A 8 -7.73 24.49 22.26
N ILE A 9 -6.51 24.23 21.78
CA ILE A 9 -6.19 24.11 20.34
C ILE A 9 -6.83 22.83 19.75
N GLU A 10 -6.85 21.75 20.52
CA GLU A 10 -7.43 20.47 20.11
C GLU A 10 -8.96 20.54 20.00
N LYS A 11 -9.63 21.25 20.92
CA LYS A 11 -11.09 21.43 20.85
C LYS A 11 -11.51 22.18 19.60
N THR A 12 -10.84 23.28 19.26
CA THR A 12 -11.16 24.04 18.03
C THR A 12 -10.95 23.20 16.78
N ARG A 13 -9.88 22.39 16.73
CA ARG A 13 -9.65 21.44 15.62
C ARG A 13 -10.74 20.39 15.54
N PHE A 14 -11.15 19.83 16.68
CA PHE A 14 -12.19 18.82 16.78
C PHE A 14 -13.54 19.35 16.29
N ASP A 15 -13.92 20.56 16.70
CA ASP A 15 -15.18 21.19 16.28
C ASP A 15 -15.20 21.44 14.76
N ILE A 16 -14.07 21.87 14.18
CA ILE A 16 -13.93 22.07 12.73
C ILE A 16 -14.09 20.75 11.97
N ILE A 17 -13.44 19.68 12.43
CA ILE A 17 -13.52 18.36 11.78
C ILE A 17 -14.95 17.82 11.85
N THR A 18 -15.58 17.91 13.03
CA THR A 18 -16.96 17.46 13.24
C THR A 18 -17.93 18.18 12.31
N SER A 19 -17.85 19.51 12.20
CA SER A 19 -18.72 20.27 11.30
C SER A 19 -18.53 19.91 9.81
N ARG A 20 -17.29 19.66 9.37
CA ARG A 20 -17.03 19.20 7.99
C ARG A 20 -17.55 17.78 7.77
N TYR A 21 -17.48 16.93 8.78
CA TYR A 21 -17.99 15.57 8.72
C TYR A 21 -19.52 15.54 8.58
N GLU A 22 -20.24 16.38 9.33
CA GLU A 22 -21.70 16.52 9.20
C GLU A 22 -22.09 16.94 7.78
N LYS A 23 -21.44 17.98 7.23
CA LYS A 23 -21.66 18.43 5.85
C LYS A 23 -21.33 17.36 4.81
N PHE A 24 -20.29 16.55 5.06
CA PHE A 24 -19.96 15.42 4.21
C PHE A 24 -21.11 14.40 4.19
N LEU A 25 -21.69 14.06 5.34
CA LEU A 25 -22.83 13.14 5.42
C LEU A 25 -24.06 13.67 4.68
N GLU A 26 -24.35 14.97 4.79
CA GLU A 26 -25.46 15.63 4.08
C GLU A 26 -25.30 15.64 2.55
N ASN A 27 -24.06 15.59 2.07
CA ASN A 27 -23.72 15.64 0.65
C ASN A 27 -23.45 14.26 0.03
N MET A 28 -23.18 13.24 0.83
CA MET A 28 -22.73 11.92 0.35
C MET A 28 -23.71 11.22 -0.58
N THR A 29 -25.01 11.51 -0.45
CA THR A 29 -26.09 10.84 -1.21
C THR A 29 -26.51 11.60 -2.46
N ASP A 30 -25.99 12.81 -2.70
CA ASP A 30 -26.42 13.67 -3.80
C ASP A 30 -25.23 13.98 -4.75
N PRO A 31 -25.19 13.36 -5.95
CA PRO A 31 -24.14 13.60 -6.94
C PRO A 31 -24.08 15.03 -7.50
N GLN A 32 -25.13 15.84 -7.30
CA GLN A 32 -25.15 17.25 -7.73
C GLN A 32 -24.52 18.18 -6.68
N LYS A 33 -24.28 17.69 -5.45
CA LYS A 33 -23.65 18.47 -4.40
C LYS A 33 -22.13 18.37 -4.44
N GLU A 34 -21.47 19.41 -3.94
CA GLU A 34 -20.03 19.47 -3.90
C GLU A 34 -19.43 18.45 -2.92
N VAL A 35 -18.30 17.85 -3.32
CA VAL A 35 -17.53 16.91 -2.50
C VAL A 35 -16.90 17.65 -1.32
N VAL A 36 -17.31 17.28 -0.10
CA VAL A 36 -16.78 17.87 1.12
C VAL A 36 -15.55 17.11 1.60
N ARG A 37 -14.45 17.82 1.84
CA ARG A 37 -13.26 17.25 2.50
C ARG A 37 -13.34 17.45 4.01
N VAL A 38 -13.27 16.35 4.75
CA VAL A 38 -13.33 16.36 6.22
C VAL A 38 -11.99 16.78 6.83
N PHE A 39 -10.91 16.13 6.39
CA PHE A 39 -9.58 16.37 6.90
C PHE A 39 -8.85 17.47 6.14
N ASP A 40 -7.92 18.13 6.83
CA ASP A 40 -7.00 19.07 6.19
C ASP A 40 -6.05 18.33 5.24
N PRO A 41 -5.70 18.92 4.10
CA PRO A 41 -4.69 18.34 3.21
C PRO A 41 -3.34 18.25 3.93
N LEU A 42 -2.57 17.21 3.58
CA LEU A 42 -1.21 17.06 4.09
C LEU A 42 -0.35 18.27 3.68
N PRO A 43 0.61 18.68 4.53
CA PRO A 43 1.57 19.72 4.17
C PRO A 43 2.32 19.36 2.89
N LYS A 44 2.68 20.38 2.09
CA LYS A 44 3.40 20.20 0.82
C LYS A 44 4.65 19.33 0.97
N LYS A 45 5.43 19.55 2.04
CA LYS A 45 6.62 18.77 2.35
C LYS A 45 6.33 17.26 2.44
N ASN A 46 5.26 16.89 3.14
CA ASN A 46 4.88 15.49 3.28
C ASN A 46 4.43 14.88 1.93
N LEU A 47 3.80 15.68 1.07
CA LEU A 47 3.44 15.24 -0.27
C LEU A 47 4.68 14.99 -1.14
N GLU A 48 5.66 15.90 -1.09
CA GLU A 48 6.94 15.76 -1.79
C GLU A 48 7.73 14.54 -1.29
N GLU A 49 7.74 14.28 0.02
CA GLU A 49 8.36 13.08 0.60
C GLU A 49 7.67 11.79 0.13
N LEU A 50 6.34 11.76 0.09
CA LEU A 50 5.59 10.61 -0.43
C LEU A 50 5.85 10.38 -1.92
N GLU A 51 6.00 11.45 -2.70
CA GLU A 51 6.34 11.38 -4.12
C GLU A 51 7.74 10.78 -4.33
N LEU A 52 8.73 11.25 -3.57
CA LEU A 52 10.08 10.69 -3.59
C LEU A 52 10.08 9.20 -3.23
N ILE A 53 9.36 8.80 -2.19
CA ILE A 53 9.24 7.38 -1.79
C ILE A 53 8.66 6.55 -2.94
N ARG A 54 7.65 7.07 -3.63
CA ARG A 54 7.01 6.39 -4.77
C ARG A 54 7.99 6.20 -5.92
N GLU A 55 8.77 7.22 -6.27
CA GLU A 55 9.76 7.16 -7.35
C GLU A 55 10.85 6.15 -7.05
N VAL A 56 11.48 6.24 -5.88
CA VAL A 56 12.55 5.32 -5.47
C VAL A 56 12.03 3.88 -5.39
N THR A 57 10.83 3.66 -4.86
CA THR A 57 10.23 2.31 -4.78
C THR A 57 9.98 1.74 -6.18
N LYS A 58 9.53 2.57 -7.13
CA LYS A 58 9.32 2.15 -8.52
C LYS A 58 10.63 1.71 -9.17
N GLU A 59 11.70 2.49 -9.01
CA GLU A 59 13.02 2.15 -9.54
C GLU A 59 13.57 0.86 -8.93
N LEU A 60 13.48 0.71 -7.61
CA LEU A 60 13.92 -0.50 -6.91
C LEU A 60 13.12 -1.73 -7.34
N GLN A 61 11.81 -1.59 -7.54
CA GLN A 61 10.97 -2.68 -8.01
C GLN A 61 11.30 -3.07 -9.45
N GLN A 62 11.57 -2.09 -10.33
CA GLN A 62 12.02 -2.38 -11.69
C GLN A 62 13.36 -3.11 -11.68
N LYS A 63 14.33 -2.62 -10.92
CA LYS A 63 15.63 -3.26 -10.79
C LYS A 63 15.51 -4.70 -10.26
N LYS A 64 14.65 -4.92 -9.26
CA LYS A 64 14.37 -6.26 -8.75
C LYS A 64 13.83 -7.18 -9.85
N ASN A 65 12.88 -6.71 -10.65
CA ASN A 65 12.33 -7.49 -11.77
C ASN A 65 13.42 -7.80 -12.80
N ASP A 66 14.21 -6.81 -13.20
CA ASP A 66 15.31 -6.98 -14.16
C ASP A 66 16.37 -7.98 -13.66
N ASP A 67 16.71 -7.93 -12.37
CA ASP A 67 17.67 -8.85 -11.76
C ASP A 67 17.10 -10.27 -11.67
N MET A 68 15.81 -10.43 -11.40
CA MET A 68 15.12 -11.73 -11.45
C MET A 68 15.10 -12.31 -12.86
N GLU A 69 14.82 -11.49 -13.88
CA GLU A 69 14.83 -11.92 -15.29
C GLU A 69 16.24 -12.33 -15.73
N LYS A 70 17.27 -11.56 -15.36
CA LYS A 70 18.67 -11.92 -15.63
C LYS A 70 19.06 -13.22 -14.95
N ALA A 71 18.68 -13.41 -13.69
CA ALA A 71 18.97 -14.66 -12.97
C ALA A 71 18.28 -15.86 -13.64
N ALA A 72 17.02 -15.72 -14.06
CA ALA A 72 16.29 -16.75 -14.80
C ALA A 72 16.93 -17.05 -16.17
N ALA A 73 17.37 -16.02 -16.90
CA ALA A 73 18.07 -16.16 -18.17
C ALA A 73 19.45 -16.82 -18.01
N GLN A 74 20.16 -16.57 -16.91
CA GLN A 74 21.43 -17.22 -16.61
C GLN A 74 21.26 -18.69 -16.19
N ALA A 75 20.22 -19.00 -15.42
CA ALA A 75 19.89 -20.39 -15.06
C ALA A 75 19.58 -21.23 -16.31
N THR A 76 18.79 -20.70 -17.24
CA THR A 76 18.43 -21.40 -18.49
C THR A 76 19.58 -21.50 -19.50
N ASN A 77 20.50 -20.52 -19.54
CA ASN A 77 21.69 -20.60 -20.41
C ASN A 77 22.85 -21.42 -19.80
N GLY A 78 22.86 -21.65 -18.48
CA GLY A 78 23.82 -22.52 -17.80
C GLY A 78 23.53 -24.02 -17.96
N GLU A 79 22.30 -24.40 -18.34
CA GLU A 79 21.85 -25.79 -18.42
C GLU A 79 21.94 -26.43 -19.81
N VAL A 80 22.50 -25.76 -20.82
CA VAL A 80 22.68 -26.38 -22.17
C VAL A 80 23.89 -27.33 -22.24
N GLN A 81 24.69 -27.46 -21.17
CA GLN A 81 25.74 -28.47 -21.06
C GLN A 81 25.69 -29.27 -19.75
N ALA A 82 24.55 -29.86 -19.41
CA ALA A 82 24.55 -31.03 -18.53
C ALA A 82 23.30 -31.90 -18.74
N GLU A 83 23.47 -32.89 -19.60
CA GLU A 83 22.92 -34.24 -19.43
C GLU A 83 21.40 -34.45 -19.42
N LYS A 84 20.93 -34.91 -20.59
CA LYS A 84 19.93 -35.98 -20.70
C LYS A 84 20.20 -37.10 -19.67
N LYS A 85 19.36 -37.23 -18.65
CA LYS A 85 18.97 -38.51 -18.03
C LYS A 85 17.74 -38.33 -17.12
N SER A 86 16.58 -38.72 -17.64
CA SER A 86 15.40 -39.18 -16.87
C SER A 86 15.79 -40.47 -16.09
N PRO A 87 15.06 -40.99 -15.06
CA PRO A 87 13.63 -40.73 -14.77
C PRO A 87 13.17 -40.68 -13.29
N GLU A 88 11.96 -40.11 -13.11
CA GLU A 88 10.84 -40.60 -12.28
C GLU A 88 11.01 -40.89 -10.76
N GLN A 89 10.34 -40.07 -9.93
CA GLN A 89 9.54 -40.57 -8.78
C GLN A 89 8.51 -39.51 -8.30
N THR A 90 7.23 -39.89 -8.43
CA THR A 90 6.10 -39.73 -7.49
C THR A 90 6.49 -39.21 -6.08
N GLU A 91 5.75 -38.36 -5.37
CA GLU A 91 4.33 -38.45 -5.03
C GLU A 91 3.91 -37.25 -4.14
N THR A 92 2.61 -36.91 -4.20
CA THR A 92 1.72 -36.41 -3.12
C THR A 92 1.91 -35.03 -2.44
N GLU A 93 1.01 -34.14 -2.87
CA GLU A 93 0.31 -33.13 -2.07
C GLU A 93 -0.25 -33.70 -0.75
N PRO A 94 -0.35 -32.90 0.33
CA PRO A 94 -1.71 -32.66 0.82
C PRO A 94 -2.00 -31.20 1.18
N LYS A 95 -3.11 -30.77 0.61
CA LYS A 95 -3.89 -29.56 0.85
C LYS A 95 -4.35 -29.47 2.31
N ALA A 96 -4.07 -28.35 2.97
CA ALA A 96 -4.57 -28.04 4.31
C ALA A 96 -6.10 -27.85 4.31
N PRO A 97 -6.83 -28.30 5.35
CA PRO A 97 -8.29 -28.19 5.41
C PRO A 97 -8.73 -26.78 5.80
N GLU A 98 -9.57 -26.20 4.94
CA GLU A 98 -10.29 -24.95 5.15
C GLU A 98 -11.43 -25.19 6.16
N GLN A 99 -11.27 -24.65 7.38
CA GLN A 99 -12.35 -24.54 8.35
C GLN A 99 -13.09 -23.21 8.13
N THR A 100 -14.36 -23.26 7.76
CA THR A 100 -15.31 -22.18 8.04
C THR A 100 -16.59 -22.77 8.64
N SER A 101 -16.81 -22.37 9.89
CA SER A 101 -17.99 -22.66 10.71
C SER A 101 -19.27 -22.12 10.05
N LYS A 102 -20.36 -22.85 10.24
CA LYS A 102 -21.71 -22.27 10.29
C LYS A 102 -22.11 -22.07 11.74
#